data_AF-A0A6P6DT35-F1
#
_entry.id   AF-A0A6P6DT35-F1
#
_cell.length_a   1.000
_cell.length_b   1.000
_cell.length_c   1.000
_cell.angle_alpha   90.00
_cell.angle_beta   90.00
_cell.angle_gamma   90.00
#
_symmetry.space_group_name_H-M   'P 1'
#
loop_
_entity.id
_entity.type
_entity.pdbx_description
1 polymer ?
#
loop_
_entity_poly.entity_id
_entity_poly.type
_entity_poly.pdbx_seq_one_letter_code
_entity_poly.pdbx_strand_id
1 'polypeptide(L)'
;MEEDNGRTYKSILVTCNDLTSTIIRKAMEKHFIDDDPKYYELLQVVSDSERMKIPEGSNVFYAMKSSTLHTFILKQQTFLSWLDVSHGAFPIPCRRKERRLKPF
;
A
#
# COMPACT_ATOMS: atom_id res chain seq x y z
N MET A 1 -18.58 -3.30 21.35
CA MET A 1 -17.64 -2.18 21.21
C MET A 1 -16.28 -2.82 21.01
N GLU A 2 -15.90 -3.03 19.76
CA GLU A 2 -14.58 -3.57 19.43
C GLU A 2 -13.68 -2.38 19.10
N GLU A 3 -12.51 -2.38 19.72
CA GLU A 3 -11.53 -1.31 19.72
C GLU A 3 -11.18 -0.92 18.28
N ASP A 4 -11.70 0.23 17.82
CA ASP A 4 -11.23 0.87 16.59
C ASP A 4 -9.81 1.37 16.87
N ASN A 5 -8.86 0.50 16.59
CA ASN A 5 -7.44 0.62 16.92
C ASN A 5 -6.74 1.69 16.06
N GLY A 6 -7.23 2.94 16.11
CA GLY A 6 -6.68 4.09 15.39
C GLY A 6 -6.96 4.08 13.88
N ARG A 7 -7.99 3.37 13.40
CA ARG A 7 -8.31 3.31 11.97
C ARG A 7 -9.13 4.54 11.57
N THR A 8 -8.44 5.57 11.08
CA THR A 8 -9.12 6.75 10.55
C THR A 8 -9.71 6.45 9.17
N TYR A 9 -11.03 6.53 9.03
CA TYR A 9 -11.68 6.42 7.72
C TYR A 9 -11.64 7.78 7.01
N LYS A 10 -11.15 7.80 5.76
CA LYS A 10 -11.16 8.99 4.91
C LYS A 10 -11.70 8.65 3.54
N SER A 11 -12.75 9.36 3.12
CA SER A 11 -13.30 9.22 1.77
C SER A 11 -12.38 9.85 0.74
N ILE A 12 -12.17 9.13 -0.36
CA ILE A 12 -11.40 9.57 -1.52
C ILE A 12 -12.31 9.44 -2.73
N LEU A 13 -12.36 10.48 -3.56
CA LEU A 13 -13.09 10.41 -4.82
C LEU A 13 -12.29 9.58 -5.83
N VAL A 14 -12.90 8.50 -6.30
CA VAL A 14 -12.38 7.66 -7.39
C VAL A 14 -13.14 8.00 -8.67
N THR A 15 -12.41 8.40 -9.70
CA THR A 15 -12.94 8.61 -11.05
C THR A 15 -12.68 7.38 -11.93
N CYS A 16 -13.37 7.27 -13.06
CA CYS A 16 -13.20 6.17 -14.01
C CYS A 16 -11.83 6.14 -14.69
N ASN A 17 -10.96 7.14 -14.46
CA ASN A 17 -9.61 7.20 -15.02
C ASN A 17 -8.53 7.12 -13.93
N ASP A 18 -8.92 6.98 -12.66
CA ASP A 18 -7.97 6.90 -11.55
C ASP A 18 -7.30 5.51 -11.51
N LEU A 19 -5.96 5.55 -11.53
CA LEU A 19 -5.13 4.36 -11.33
C LEU A 19 -4.90 4.10 -9.84
N THR A 20 -4.59 2.84 -9.49
CA THR A 20 -4.30 2.41 -8.12
C THR A 20 -3.23 3.27 -7.45
N SER A 21 -2.14 3.56 -8.16
CA SER A 21 -1.05 4.42 -7.66
C SER A 21 -1.50 5.85 -7.36
N THR A 22 -2.45 6.38 -8.15
CA THR A 22 -3.01 7.73 -7.95
C THR A 22 -3.89 7.76 -6.70
N ILE A 23 -4.73 6.73 -6.50
CA ILE A 23 -5.57 6.61 -5.32
C ILE A 23 -4.75 6.40 -4.06
N ILE A 24 -3.71 5.56 -4.11
CA ILE A 24 -2.77 5.36 -3.00
C ILE A 24 -2.15 6.69 -2.60
N ARG A 25 -1.63 7.47 -3.55
CA ARG A 25 -1.03 8.78 -3.26
C ARG A 25 -2.04 9.75 -2.62
N LYS A 26 -3.27 9.82 -3.15
CA LYS A 26 -4.36 10.63 -2.55
C LYS A 26 -4.67 10.19 -1.12
N ALA A 27 -4.64 8.89 -0.84
CA ALA A 27 -4.84 8.35 0.50
C ALA A 27 -3.69 8.76 1.42
N MET A 28 -2.44 8.58 1.00
CA MET A 28 -1.26 8.94 1.78
C MET A 28 -1.26 10.42 2.15
N GLU A 29 -1.54 11.32 1.18
CA GLU A 29 -1.66 12.76 1.42
C GLU A 29 -2.73 13.06 2.47
N LYS A 30 -3.91 12.44 2.35
CA LYS A 30 -4.98 12.60 3.34
C LYS A 30 -4.60 12.06 4.72
N HIS A 31 -3.79 11.02 4.80
CA HIS A 31 -3.32 10.42 6.06
C HIS A 31 -2.04 11.07 6.59
N PHE A 32 -1.52 12.12 5.93
CA PHE A 32 -0.24 12.77 6.26
C PHE A 32 0.94 11.81 6.32
N ILE A 33 0.95 10.82 5.41
CA ILE A 33 2.03 9.83 5.26
C ILE A 33 3.03 10.35 4.23
N ASP A 34 4.27 10.60 4.66
CA ASP A 34 5.40 10.99 3.81
C ASP A 34 6.29 9.77 3.54
N ASP A 35 5.89 8.95 2.58
CA ASP A 35 6.60 7.73 2.18
C ASP A 35 6.36 7.47 0.67
N ASP A 36 7.01 6.48 0.07
CA ASP A 36 6.86 6.21 -1.37
C ASP A 36 5.60 5.35 -1.63
N PRO A 37 4.71 5.76 -2.54
CA PRO A 37 3.47 5.02 -2.83
C PRO A 37 3.69 3.59 -3.33
N LYS A 38 4.89 3.25 -3.80
CA LYS A 38 5.25 1.87 -4.21
C LYS A 38 5.31 0.90 -3.03
N TYR A 39 5.50 1.41 -1.81
CA TYR A 39 5.48 0.58 -0.60
C TYR A 39 4.08 0.44 -0.02
N TYR A 40 3.03 0.83 -0.75
CA TYR A 40 1.66 0.72 -0.30
C TYR A 40 0.83 -0.07 -1.29
N GLU A 41 -0.09 -0.85 -0.75
CA GLU A 41 -1.07 -1.60 -1.51
C GLU A 41 -2.48 -1.19 -1.09
N LEU A 42 -3.39 -1.20 -2.07
CA LEU A 42 -4.80 -0.91 -1.87
C LEU A 42 -5.56 -2.24 -1.81
N LEU A 43 -6.16 -2.54 -0.66
CA LEU A 43 -6.95 -3.74 -0.45
C LEU A 43 -8.43 -3.36 -0.36
N GLN A 44 -9.27 -3.90 -1.23
CA GLN A 44 -10.72 -3.78 -1.11
C GLN A 44 -11.24 -4.78 -0.08
N VAL A 45 -12.12 -4.34 0.82
CA VAL A 45 -12.84 -5.23 1.74
C VAL A 45 -14.04 -5.81 0.99
N VAL A 46 -14.00 -7.11 0.73
CA VAL A 46 -15.09 -7.85 0.07
C VAL A 46 -16.13 -8.24 1.11
N SER A 47 -15.65 -8.79 2.24
CA SER A 47 -16.42 -9.24 3.41
C SER A 47 -15.60 -9.00 4.68
N ASP A 48 -16.17 -9.20 5.87
CA ASP A 48 -15.44 -9.02 7.15
C ASP A 48 -14.13 -9.82 7.23
N SER A 49 -14.09 -11.01 6.63
CA SER A 49 -12.93 -11.91 6.59
C SER A 49 -12.14 -11.85 5.27
N GLU A 50 -12.69 -11.27 4.22
CA GLU A 50 -12.13 -11.35 2.86
C GLU A 50 -11.70 -9.98 2.34
N ARG A 51 -10.44 -9.91 1.89
CA ARG A 51 -9.86 -8.70 1.31
C ARG A 51 -9.18 -9.03 0.00
N MET A 52 -9.42 -8.21 -1.02
CA MET A 52 -8.87 -8.38 -2.36
C MET A 52 -7.86 -7.28 -2.64
N LYS A 53 -6.68 -7.65 -3.16
CA LYS A 53 -5.68 -6.68 -3.62
C LYS A 53 -6.09 -6.09 -4.97
N ILE A 54 -6.09 -4.75 -5.05
CA ILE A 54 -6.19 -4.05 -6.33
C ILE A 54 -4.79 -4.04 -6.97
N PRO A 55 -4.62 -4.53 -8.22
CA PRO A 55 -3.32 -4.56 -8.87
C PRO A 55 -2.69 -3.18 -9.01
N GLU A 56 -1.37 -3.11 -8.87
CA GLU A 56 -0.61 -1.88 -9.11
C GLU A 56 -0.78 -1.43 -10.57
N GLY A 57 -0.93 -0.12 -10.80
CA GLY A 57 -1.08 0.43 -12.15
C GLY A 57 -2.40 0.10 -12.85
N SER A 58 -3.30 -0.67 -12.23
CA SER A 58 -4.64 -0.91 -12.75
C SER A 58 -5.57 0.27 -12.45
N ASN A 59 -6.69 0.32 -13.16
CA ASN A 59 -7.73 1.29 -12.90
C ASN A 59 -8.62 0.79 -11.75
N VAL A 60 -8.71 1.58 -10.67
CA VAL A 60 -9.42 1.15 -9.46
C VAL A 60 -10.91 0.96 -9.74
N PHE A 61 -11.51 1.81 -10.56
CA PHE A 61 -12.93 1.76 -10.86
C PHE A 61 -13.33 0.46 -11.57
N TYR A 62 -12.45 -0.09 -12.40
CA TYR A 62 -12.71 -1.36 -13.11
C TYR A 62 -12.23 -2.59 -12.34
N ALA A 63 -11.18 -2.44 -11.53
CA ALA A 63 -10.65 -3.53 -10.73
C ALA A 63 -11.47 -3.80 -9.45
N MET A 64 -12.18 -2.80 -8.93
CA MET A 64 -13.01 -2.94 -7.74
C MET A 64 -14.26 -3.79 -8.00
N LYS A 65 -14.68 -4.53 -6.99
CA LYS A 65 -15.97 -5.23 -6.96
C LYS A 65 -17.08 -4.22 -6.65
N SER A 66 -18.02 -4.05 -7.57
CA SER A 66 -19.20 -3.19 -7.39
C SER A 66 -20.29 -3.82 -6.52
N SER A 67 -20.26 -5.15 -6.34
CA SER A 67 -21.21 -5.91 -5.54
C SER A 67 -20.88 -5.89 -4.04
N THR A 68 -19.80 -5.23 -3.63
CA THR A 68 -19.33 -5.19 -2.24
C THR A 68 -19.32 -3.76 -1.73
N LEU A 69 -18.97 -3.59 -0.45
CA LEU A 69 -18.76 -2.27 0.13
C LEU A 69 -17.59 -1.57 -0.57
N HIS A 70 -17.72 -0.26 -0.81
CA HIS A 70 -16.66 0.59 -1.36
C HIS A 70 -15.63 0.97 -0.29
N THR A 71 -15.28 0.00 0.56
CA THR A 71 -14.35 0.17 1.66
C THR A 71 -13.00 -0.39 1.26
N PHE A 72 -11.96 0.43 1.40
CA PHE A 72 -10.60 0.07 1.07
C PHE A 72 -9.68 0.28 2.27
N ILE A 73 -8.63 -0.54 2.34
CA ILE A 73 -7.59 -0.46 3.34
C ILE A 73 -6.29 -0.12 2.60
N LEU A 74 -5.68 0.98 3.02
CA LEU A 74 -4.32 1.31 2.65
C LEU A 74 -3.38 0.54 3.58
N LYS A 75 -2.57 -0.36 3.02
CA LYS A 75 -1.63 -1.18 3.80
C LYS A 75 -0.23 -0.96 3.28
N GLN A 76 0.73 -0.80 4.19
CA GLN A 76 2.14 -0.78 3.83
C GLN A 76 2.56 -2.19 3.40
N GLN A 77 2.97 -2.33 2.15
CA GLN A 77 3.56 -3.52 1.60
C GLN A 77 5.01 -3.60 2.06
N THR A 78 5.32 -4.56 2.93
CA THR A 78 6.72 -4.87 3.27
C THR A 78 7.39 -5.42 2.02
N PHE A 79 8.56 -4.88 1.64
CA PHE A 79 9.30 -5.29 0.43
C PHE A 79 9.58 -6.82 0.37
N LEU A 80 9.61 -7.48 1.55
CA LEU A 80 9.69 -8.95 1.65
C LEU A 80 8.51 -9.68 1.01
N SER A 81 7.33 -9.06 0.91
CA SER A 81 6.18 -9.64 0.21
C SER A 81 6.36 -9.73 -1.32
N TRP A 82 7.25 -8.91 -1.92
CA TRP A 82 7.64 -9.08 -3.32
C TRP A 82 8.62 -10.25 -3.49
N LEU A 83 9.42 -10.54 -2.45
CA LEU A 83 10.33 -11.67 -2.43
C LEU A 83 9.61 -13.02 -2.20
N ASP A 84 8.42 -13.02 -1.60
CA ASP A 84 7.61 -14.23 -1.35
C ASP A 84 6.88 -14.80 -2.58
N VAL A 85 7.03 -14.19 -3.77
CA VAL A 85 6.66 -14.82 -5.07
C VAL A 85 7.86 -15.50 -5.76
N SER A 86 9.04 -15.46 -5.14
CA SER A 86 10.19 -16.26 -5.58
C SER A 86 10.56 -17.24 -4.48
N HIS A 87 10.26 -18.52 -4.72
CA HIS A 87 10.99 -19.59 -4.05
C HIS A 87 12.50 -19.35 -4.23
N GLY A 88 13.15 -18.88 -3.16
CA GLY A 88 14.61 -18.79 -3.04
C GLY A 88 15.24 -17.51 -3.59
N ALA A 89 15.42 -16.51 -2.73
CA ALA A 89 16.71 -15.82 -2.51
C ALA A 89 16.49 -14.55 -1.67
N PHE A 90 16.97 -14.55 -0.44
CA PHE A 90 17.04 -13.36 0.41
C PHE A 90 18.10 -12.38 -0.14
N PRO A 91 17.78 -11.10 -0.41
CA PRO A 91 18.82 -10.10 -0.64
C PRO A 91 19.38 -9.66 0.72
N ILE A 92 20.68 -9.85 0.86
CA ILE A 92 21.50 -9.40 1.99
C ILE A 92 21.34 -7.87 2.15
N PRO A 93 21.13 -7.34 3.37
CA PRO A 93 21.06 -5.91 3.58
C PRO A 93 22.39 -5.25 3.17
N CYS A 94 22.32 -4.30 2.23
CA CYS A 94 23.45 -3.46 1.86
C CYS A 94 23.95 -2.68 3.10
N ARG A 95 25.07 -3.14 3.63
CA ARG A 95 25.82 -2.47 4.70
C ARG A 95 26.32 -1.11 4.18
N ARG A 96 25.73 -0.04 4.69
CA ARG A 96 26.13 1.35 4.48
C ARG A 96 27.63 1.48 4.81
N LYS A 97 28.46 1.74 3.80
CA LYS A 97 29.90 1.97 3.97
C LYS A 97 30.09 3.41 4.42
N GLU A 98 30.27 3.60 5.72
CA GLU A 98 30.65 4.89 6.30
C GLU A 98 31.95 5.36 5.66
N ARG A 99 31.87 6.53 5.01
CA ARG A 99 33.00 7.19 4.35
C ARG A 99 33.49 8.31 5.26
N ARG A 100 34.78 8.17 5.64
CA ARG A 100 35.77 9.24 5.96
C ARG A 100 35.62 9.81 7.39
N LEU A 101 36.68 10.10 8.15
CA LEU A 101 37.88 10.90 7.83
C LEU A 101 39.07 10.48 8.73
N LYS A 102 40.31 10.62 8.23
CA LYS A 102 41.55 10.50 9.03
C LYS A 102 41.91 11.88 9.61
N PRO A 103 42.36 12.00 10.87
CA PRO A 103 43.12 13.16 11.33
C PRO A 103 44.64 12.94 11.17
N PHE A 104 45.34 14.07 11.14
CA PHE A 104 46.78 14.26 10.96
C PHE A 104 47.60 13.76 12.14
#